data_AF-A0A520GCA7-F1
#
_entry.id   AF-A0A520GCA7-F1
#
_cell.length_a   1.000
_cell.length_b   1.000
_cell.length_c   1.000
_cell.angle_alpha   90.00
_cell.angle_beta   90.00
_cell.angle_gamma   90.00
#
_symmetry.space_group_name_H-M   'P 1'
#
loop_
_entity.id
_entity.type
_entity.pdbx_description
1 polymer ?
#
loop_
_entity_poly.entity_id
_entity_poly.type
_entity_poly.pdbx_seq_one_letter_code
_entity_poly.pdbx_strand_id
1 'polypeptide(L)'
;MDARQHSPAAERNGPPILAALQRLLPASGLLLEIASGTGQHAAFCSAGLPGWRWQPSDGDARALPSIAAWCEGNERVLPPLLLDVAGDAWLGVPARVDAIYCANMIHIAPWACTAALMRGAARHLAPHGLLLTYGPYALDDEPTAPSNLAFDADLRARNPAWGIRRLADVAGEAAAVGLALRERLDMPSNNQLLAWGRNNA
;
A
#
# COMPACT_ATOMS: atom_id res chain seq x y z
N MET A 1 -10.99 22.63 -14.59
CA MET A 1 -11.57 22.26 -13.27
C MET A 1 -10.53 21.42 -12.57
N ASP A 2 -10.30 21.68 -11.28
CA ASP A 2 -9.35 20.91 -10.47
C ASP A 2 -9.87 19.47 -10.29
N ALA A 3 -9.10 18.48 -10.73
CA ALA A 3 -9.48 17.07 -10.68
C ALA A 3 -9.13 16.40 -9.33
N ARG A 4 -8.46 17.13 -8.42
CA ARG A 4 -8.03 16.60 -7.12
C ARG A 4 -9.22 16.21 -6.26
N GLN A 5 -9.31 14.91 -5.96
CA GLN A 5 -10.16 14.36 -4.92
C GLN A 5 -9.44 14.42 -3.58
N HIS A 6 -10.20 14.38 -2.49
CA HIS A 6 -9.65 14.58 -1.15
C HIS A 6 -10.07 13.48 -0.18
N SER A 7 -9.10 12.97 0.59
CA SER A 7 -9.27 11.97 1.63
C SER A 7 -8.67 12.49 2.94
N PRO A 8 -9.52 12.86 3.92
CA PRO A 8 -9.06 13.25 5.25
C PRO A 8 -8.22 12.16 5.94
N ALA A 9 -8.45 10.89 5.61
CA ALA A 9 -7.64 9.79 6.12
C ALA A 9 -6.21 9.83 5.55
N ALA A 10 -6.06 10.11 4.25
CA ALA A 10 -4.75 10.23 3.63
C ALA A 10 -3.94 11.40 4.20
N GLU A 11 -4.58 12.54 4.49
CA GLU A 11 -3.91 13.67 5.16
C GLU A 11 -3.40 13.30 6.56
N ARG A 12 -4.26 12.69 7.39
CA ARG A 12 -3.89 12.31 8.76
C ARG A 12 -2.79 11.26 8.79
N ASN A 13 -2.81 10.33 7.84
CA ASN A 13 -1.90 9.19 7.81
C ASN A 13 -0.59 9.49 7.07
N GLY A 14 -0.56 10.50 6.20
CA GLY A 14 0.61 10.87 5.39
C GLY A 14 1.89 11.09 6.21
N PRO A 15 1.90 12.00 7.21
CA PRO A 15 3.09 12.27 8.02
C PRO A 15 3.69 11.05 8.74
N PRO A 16 2.92 10.24 9.51
CA PRO A 16 3.49 9.06 10.16
C PRO A 16 3.93 8.00 9.15
N ILE A 17 3.23 7.84 8.03
CA ILE A 17 3.65 6.92 6.96
C ILE A 17 4.97 7.38 6.36
N LEU A 18 5.12 8.64 6.00
CA LEU A 18 6.38 9.18 5.48
C LEU A 18 7.55 8.92 6.44
N ALA A 19 7.36 9.16 7.74
CA ALA A 19 8.40 8.90 8.75
C ALA A 19 8.79 7.41 8.79
N ALA A 20 7.83 6.50 8.70
CA ALA A 20 8.10 5.06 8.63
C ALA A 20 8.83 4.67 7.33
N LEU A 21 8.42 5.24 6.18
CA LEU A 21 9.09 5.03 4.89
C LEU A 21 10.56 5.51 4.95
N GLN A 22 10.81 6.70 5.49
CA GLN A 22 12.17 7.25 5.65
C GLN A 22 13.07 6.39 6.54
N ARG A 23 12.50 5.69 7.53
CA ARG A 23 13.24 4.80 8.43
C ARG A 23 13.55 3.44 7.79
N LEU A 24 12.59 2.90 7.02
CA LEU A 24 12.68 1.55 6.46
C LEU A 24 13.41 1.50 5.12
N LEU A 25 13.27 2.54 4.30
CA LEU A 25 13.75 2.55 2.93
C LEU A 25 15.18 3.10 2.85
N PRO A 26 16.01 2.62 1.91
CA PRO A 26 17.30 3.23 1.61
C PRO A 26 17.15 4.64 1.03
N ALA A 27 18.28 5.33 0.86
CA ALA A 27 18.30 6.73 0.42
C ALA A 27 17.65 7.00 -0.95
N SER A 28 17.61 5.99 -1.83
CA SER A 28 17.04 6.09 -3.17
C SER A 28 16.45 4.77 -3.65
N GLY A 29 15.57 4.87 -4.65
CA GLY A 29 14.97 3.71 -5.28
C GLY A 29 13.78 4.06 -6.17
N LEU A 30 13.12 3.03 -6.66
CA LEU A 30 11.85 3.11 -7.37
C LEU A 30 10.76 2.44 -6.55
N LEU A 31 9.70 3.18 -6.23
CA LEU A 31 8.56 2.68 -5.47
C LEU A 31 7.33 2.59 -6.37
N LEU A 32 6.63 1.44 -6.34
CA LEU A 32 5.30 1.27 -6.92
C LEU A 32 4.24 1.41 -5.81
N GLU A 33 3.31 2.34 -5.96
CA GLU A 33 2.14 2.41 -5.10
C GLU A 33 0.96 1.72 -5.75
N ILE A 34 0.34 0.79 -5.03
CA ILE A 34 -0.86 0.06 -5.44
C ILE A 34 -2.06 0.69 -4.76
N ALA A 35 -3.10 0.99 -5.56
CA ALA A 35 -4.33 1.64 -5.12
C ALA A 35 -4.07 3.00 -4.46
N SER A 36 -3.42 3.90 -5.22
CA SER A 36 -3.08 5.26 -4.81
C SER A 36 -4.29 6.13 -4.43
N GLY A 37 -5.51 5.76 -4.83
CA GLY A 37 -6.75 6.44 -4.50
C GLY A 37 -6.75 7.89 -4.96
N THR A 38 -6.82 8.84 -4.03
CA THR A 38 -6.79 10.26 -4.38
C THR A 38 -5.45 10.71 -4.96
N GLY A 39 -4.34 10.02 -4.63
CA GLY A 39 -2.98 10.39 -4.96
C GLY A 39 -2.27 11.25 -3.92
N GLN A 40 -2.91 11.54 -2.79
CA GLN A 40 -2.31 12.37 -1.73
C GLN A 40 -1.05 11.74 -1.12
N HIS A 41 -1.03 10.42 -0.91
CA HIS A 41 0.18 9.74 -0.44
C HIS A 41 1.31 9.81 -1.46
N ALA A 42 1.04 9.59 -2.76
CA ALA A 42 2.02 9.76 -3.82
C ALA A 42 2.66 11.15 -3.80
N ALA A 43 1.83 12.21 -3.77
CA ALA A 43 2.30 13.59 -3.75
C ALA A 43 3.10 13.91 -2.48
N PHE A 44 2.56 13.57 -1.31
CA PHE A 44 3.16 13.89 -0.02
C PHE A 44 4.45 13.08 0.25
N CYS A 45 4.42 11.76 0.06
CA CYS A 45 5.55 10.90 0.40
C CYS A 45 6.72 11.08 -0.57
N SER A 46 6.47 11.27 -1.87
CA SER A 46 7.52 11.55 -2.85
C SER A 46 8.23 12.89 -2.64
N ALA A 47 7.55 13.88 -2.04
CA ALA A 47 8.18 15.12 -1.62
C ALA A 47 9.16 14.90 -0.45
N GLY A 48 8.83 14.00 0.48
CA GLY A 48 9.67 13.65 1.63
C GLY A 48 10.77 12.61 1.37
N LEU A 49 10.81 12.03 0.16
CA LEU A 49 11.77 11.01 -0.27
C LEU A 49 12.48 11.45 -1.57
N PRO A 50 13.38 12.45 -1.53
CA PRO A 50 13.93 13.08 -2.73
C PRO A 50 14.77 12.15 -3.61
N GLY A 51 15.33 11.08 -3.06
CA GLY A 51 16.06 10.06 -3.83
C GLY A 51 15.17 9.02 -4.51
N TRP A 52 13.84 9.10 -4.36
CA TRP A 52 12.90 8.10 -4.85
C TRP A 52 12.13 8.58 -6.07
N ARG A 53 11.95 7.68 -7.04
CA ARG A 53 10.90 7.80 -8.06
C ARG A 53 9.66 7.06 -7.60
N TRP A 54 8.50 7.67 -7.80
CA TRP A 54 7.21 7.13 -7.35
C TRP A 54 6.35 6.78 -8.55
N GLN A 55 5.95 5.53 -8.69
CA GLN A 55 5.02 5.05 -9.70
C GLN A 55 3.66 4.81 -9.03
N PRO A 56 2.72 5.76 -9.09
CA PRO A 56 1.38 5.51 -8.59
C PRO A 56 0.60 4.61 -9.54
N SER A 57 -0.37 3.87 -8.99
CA SER A 57 -1.28 3.04 -9.77
C SER A 57 -2.61 2.85 -9.05
N ASP A 58 -3.67 2.67 -9.82
CA ASP A 58 -4.99 2.36 -9.27
C ASP A 58 -5.80 1.48 -10.23
N GLY A 59 -6.67 0.64 -9.68
CA GLY A 59 -7.58 -0.20 -10.45
C GLY A 59 -8.80 0.55 -10.96
N ASP A 60 -9.14 1.68 -10.33
CA ASP A 60 -10.23 2.55 -10.77
C ASP A 60 -9.70 3.65 -11.69
N ALA A 61 -10.05 3.59 -12.98
CA ALA A 61 -9.68 4.60 -13.96
C ALA A 61 -10.10 6.03 -13.57
N ARG A 62 -11.12 6.18 -12.72
CA ARG A 62 -11.60 7.48 -12.22
C ARG A 62 -10.65 8.13 -11.20
N ALA A 63 -9.75 7.34 -10.59
CA ALA A 63 -8.76 7.84 -9.64
C ALA A 63 -7.57 8.54 -10.35
N LEU A 64 -7.21 8.08 -11.56
CA LEU A 64 -6.00 8.53 -12.26
C LEU A 64 -5.94 10.06 -12.49
N PRO A 65 -7.02 10.75 -12.90
CA PRO A 65 -6.99 12.21 -13.04
C PRO A 65 -6.71 12.93 -11.72
N SER A 66 -7.24 12.44 -10.59
CA SER A 66 -6.96 13.01 -9.27
C SER A 66 -5.50 12.80 -8.90
N ILE A 67 -4.97 11.59 -9.12
CA ILE A 67 -3.56 11.28 -8.82
C ILE A 67 -2.63 12.18 -9.62
N ALA A 68 -2.87 12.31 -10.93
CA ALA A 68 -2.10 13.18 -11.79
C ALA A 68 -2.15 14.64 -11.32
N ALA A 69 -3.33 15.14 -10.96
CA ALA A 69 -3.50 16.52 -10.48
C ALA A 69 -2.83 16.78 -9.12
N TRP A 70 -2.81 15.80 -8.20
CA TRP A 70 -2.07 15.93 -6.94
C TRP A 70 -0.55 15.94 -7.12
N CYS A 71 -0.05 15.27 -8.15
CA CYS A 71 1.37 15.10 -8.41
C CYS A 71 1.91 16.08 -9.47
N GLU A 72 1.08 17.00 -9.96
CA GLU A 72 1.45 17.99 -10.98
C GLU A 72 2.69 18.79 -10.54
N GLY A 73 3.68 18.93 -11.44
CA GLY A 73 4.94 19.62 -11.16
C GLY A 73 5.97 18.81 -10.36
N ASN A 74 5.65 17.59 -9.92
CA ASN A 74 6.60 16.71 -9.25
C ASN A 74 7.24 15.72 -10.24
N GLU A 75 8.40 16.06 -10.77
CA GLU A 75 9.15 15.26 -11.77
C GLU A 75 9.58 13.87 -11.27
N ARG A 76 9.54 13.62 -9.95
CA ARG A 76 9.85 12.32 -9.36
C ARG A 76 8.66 11.36 -9.36
N VAL A 77 7.45 11.87 -9.57
CA VAL A 77 6.25 11.04 -9.68
C VAL A 77 5.98 10.76 -11.16
N LEU A 78 5.95 9.48 -11.51
CA LEU A 78 5.64 9.02 -12.85
C LEU A 78 4.13 9.12 -13.11
N PRO A 79 3.68 9.18 -14.39
CA PRO A 79 2.26 9.15 -14.71
C PRO A 79 1.56 7.93 -14.09
N PRO A 80 0.35 8.07 -13.53
CA PRO A 80 -0.33 6.97 -12.85
C PRO A 80 -0.72 5.86 -13.83
N LEU A 81 -0.56 4.61 -13.40
CA LEU A 81 -0.94 3.43 -14.19
C LEU A 81 -2.35 2.96 -13.82
N LEU A 82 -3.12 2.56 -14.83
CA LEU A 82 -4.30 1.73 -14.61
C LEU A 82 -3.83 0.29 -14.32
N LEU A 83 -4.02 -0.17 -13.08
CA LEU A 83 -3.52 -1.46 -12.62
C LEU A 83 -4.55 -2.14 -11.73
N ASP A 84 -5.12 -3.23 -12.23
CA ASP A 84 -5.84 -4.17 -11.39
C ASP A 84 -4.84 -5.10 -10.68
N VAL A 85 -4.83 -5.04 -9.35
CA VAL A 85 -3.93 -5.85 -8.51
C VAL A 85 -4.14 -7.35 -8.74
N ALA A 86 -5.36 -7.75 -9.08
CA ALA A 86 -5.74 -9.13 -9.36
C ALA A 86 -5.42 -9.58 -10.79
N GLY A 87 -4.99 -8.66 -11.67
CA GLY A 87 -4.61 -8.98 -13.04
C GLY A 87 -3.38 -9.89 -13.13
N ASP A 88 -3.36 -10.73 -14.17
CA ASP A 88 -2.29 -11.72 -14.40
C ASP A 88 -0.90 -11.05 -14.56
N ALA A 89 -0.89 -9.86 -15.16
CA ALA A 89 0.31 -9.05 -15.34
C ALA A 89 0.04 -7.59 -14.94
N TRP A 90 1.01 -6.98 -14.27
CA TRP A 90 0.99 -5.56 -13.95
C TRP A 90 1.63 -4.78 -15.11
N LEU A 91 0.84 -4.53 -16.14
CA LEU A 91 1.31 -3.86 -17.36
C LEU A 91 1.80 -2.44 -17.06
N GLY A 92 2.91 -2.04 -17.68
CA GLY A 92 3.54 -0.74 -17.47
C GLY A 92 4.37 -0.62 -16.19
N VAL A 93 4.24 -1.56 -15.24
CA VAL A 93 5.09 -1.59 -14.06
C VAL A 93 6.51 -2.03 -14.46
N PRO A 94 7.55 -1.31 -14.02
CA PRO A 94 8.93 -1.72 -14.27
C PRO A 94 9.22 -3.15 -13.80
N ALA A 95 10.12 -3.83 -14.51
CA ALA A 95 10.45 -5.23 -14.24
C ALA A 95 10.96 -5.46 -12.81
N ARG A 96 11.60 -4.44 -12.21
CA ARG A 96 12.01 -4.43 -10.82
C ARG A 96 11.69 -3.09 -10.17
N VAL A 97 11.20 -3.15 -8.94
CA VAL A 97 11.00 -2.00 -8.06
C VAL A 97 11.64 -2.30 -6.70
N ASP A 98 12.18 -1.26 -6.05
CA ASP A 98 12.86 -1.37 -4.77
C ASP A 98 11.87 -1.37 -3.60
N ALA A 99 10.68 -0.80 -3.81
CA ALA A 99 9.60 -0.87 -2.86
C ALA A 99 8.23 -0.99 -3.54
N ILE A 100 7.30 -1.63 -2.85
CA ILE A 100 5.87 -1.59 -3.18
C ILE A 100 5.14 -1.08 -1.95
N TYR A 101 4.24 -0.12 -2.12
CA TYR A 101 3.45 0.43 -1.03
C TYR A 101 1.95 0.25 -1.31
N CYS A 102 1.20 -0.15 -0.30
CA CYS A 102 -0.23 -0.42 -0.42
C CYS A 102 -0.94 -0.01 0.88
N ALA A 103 -1.75 1.04 0.81
CA ALA A 103 -2.46 1.59 1.97
C ALA A 103 -3.92 1.19 1.96
N ASN A 104 -4.36 0.46 2.98
CA ASN A 104 -5.73 0.03 3.26
C ASN A 104 -6.41 -0.87 2.21
N MET A 105 -5.89 -0.96 0.98
CA MET A 105 -6.55 -1.68 -0.11
C MET A 105 -6.85 -3.15 0.24
N ILE A 106 -5.95 -3.85 0.93
CA ILE A 106 -6.20 -5.24 1.34
C ILE A 106 -7.44 -5.42 2.23
N HIS A 107 -7.88 -4.36 2.93
CA HIS A 107 -9.09 -4.37 3.76
C HIS A 107 -10.34 -3.94 2.98
N ILE A 108 -10.17 -3.13 1.92
CA ILE A 108 -11.22 -2.49 1.12
C ILE A 108 -11.29 -3.16 -0.28
N ALA A 109 -11.05 -4.46 -0.33
CA ALA A 109 -11.13 -5.28 -1.52
C ALA A 109 -11.45 -6.73 -1.12
N PRO A 110 -11.91 -7.61 -2.03
CA PRO A 110 -12.03 -9.04 -1.75
C PRO A 110 -10.69 -9.67 -1.30
N TRP A 111 -10.74 -10.72 -0.49
CA TRP A 111 -9.54 -11.42 0.02
C TRP A 111 -8.56 -11.84 -1.08
N ALA A 112 -9.08 -12.26 -2.24
CA ALA A 112 -8.25 -12.65 -3.39
C ALA A 112 -7.23 -11.58 -3.81
N CYS A 113 -7.51 -10.30 -3.55
CA CYS A 113 -6.60 -9.20 -3.86
C CYS A 113 -5.40 -9.15 -2.90
N THR A 114 -5.53 -9.63 -1.65
CA THR A 114 -4.39 -9.78 -0.73
C THR A 114 -3.40 -10.81 -1.27
N ALA A 115 -3.89 -11.99 -1.64
CA ALA A 115 -3.09 -13.04 -2.26
C ALA A 115 -2.45 -12.55 -3.58
N ALA A 116 -3.20 -11.81 -4.40
CA ALA A 116 -2.70 -11.25 -5.65
C ALA A 116 -1.60 -10.20 -5.44
N LEU A 117 -1.76 -9.31 -4.45
CA LEU A 117 -0.73 -8.34 -4.05
C LEU A 117 0.57 -9.04 -3.68
N MET A 118 0.51 -10.10 -2.86
CA MET A 118 1.70 -10.88 -2.46
C MET A 118 2.38 -11.50 -3.68
N ARG A 119 1.61 -12.15 -4.57
CA ARG A 119 2.15 -12.74 -5.81
C ARG A 119 2.80 -11.67 -6.69
N GLY A 120 2.16 -10.53 -6.90
CA GLY A 120 2.71 -9.44 -7.69
C GLY A 120 3.99 -8.86 -7.07
N ALA A 121 4.01 -8.68 -5.75
CA ALA A 121 5.21 -8.24 -5.04
C ALA A 121 6.37 -9.24 -5.18
N ALA A 122 6.11 -10.53 -5.03
CA ALA A 122 7.12 -11.56 -5.22
C ALA A 122 7.70 -11.59 -6.65
N ARG A 123 6.93 -11.17 -7.67
CA ARG A 123 7.41 -11.00 -9.05
C ARG A 123 8.27 -9.75 -9.24
N HIS A 124 7.80 -8.60 -8.76
CA HIS A 124 8.38 -7.29 -9.11
C HIS A 124 9.42 -6.77 -8.12
N LEU A 125 9.46 -7.23 -6.86
CA LEU A 125 10.43 -6.71 -5.90
C LEU A 125 11.88 -7.04 -6.31
N ALA A 126 12.77 -6.06 -6.17
CA ALA A 126 14.20 -6.28 -6.17
C ALA A 126 14.61 -7.29 -5.07
N PRO A 127 15.80 -7.91 -5.14
CA PRO A 127 16.25 -8.89 -4.13
C PRO A 127 16.18 -8.37 -2.69
N HIS A 128 16.47 -7.09 -2.47
CA HIS A 128 16.42 -6.43 -1.15
C HIS A 128 15.22 -5.47 -1.00
N GLY A 129 14.24 -5.56 -1.92
CA GLY A 129 13.09 -4.67 -1.90
C GLY A 129 12.06 -5.06 -0.84
N LEU A 130 11.24 -4.09 -0.45
CA LEU A 130 10.18 -4.26 0.55
C LEU A 130 8.79 -4.05 -0.04
N LEU A 131 7.85 -4.94 0.29
CA LEU A 131 6.42 -4.62 0.24
C LEU A 131 6.03 -4.00 1.58
N LEU A 132 5.34 -2.88 1.54
CA LEU A 132 4.94 -2.09 2.69
C LEU A 132 3.42 -1.97 2.69
N THR A 133 2.75 -2.64 3.62
CA THR A 133 1.28 -2.58 3.74
C THR A 133 0.88 -1.79 4.97
N TYR A 134 -0.03 -0.84 4.81
CA TYR A 134 -0.53 0.01 5.89
C TYR A 134 -2.02 -0.22 6.11
N GLY A 135 -2.44 -0.35 7.37
CA GLY A 135 -3.86 -0.42 7.74
C GLY A 135 -4.08 -1.07 9.11
N PRO A 136 -5.34 -1.25 9.52
CA PRO A 136 -5.67 -1.94 10.76
C PRO A 136 -5.61 -3.46 10.56
N TYR A 137 -4.98 -4.18 11.47
CA TYR A 137 -4.91 -5.65 11.45
C TYR A 137 -5.49 -6.25 12.72
N ALA A 138 -6.16 -7.40 12.58
CA ALA A 138 -6.51 -8.23 13.73
C ALA A 138 -5.29 -9.09 14.10
N LEU A 139 -4.91 -9.04 15.38
CA LEU A 139 -3.81 -9.80 15.96
C LEU A 139 -4.39 -10.91 16.83
N ASP A 140 -3.77 -12.09 16.82
CA ASP A 140 -4.28 -13.25 17.56
C ASP A 140 -4.13 -13.10 19.07
N ASP A 141 -3.04 -12.47 19.49
CA ASP A 141 -2.66 -12.36 20.90
C ASP A 141 -3.14 -11.05 21.54
N GLU A 142 -3.85 -10.19 20.80
CA GLU A 142 -4.26 -8.86 21.26
C GLU A 142 -5.74 -8.56 20.92
N PRO A 143 -6.54 -8.02 21.86
CA PRO A 143 -7.89 -7.57 21.57
C PRO A 143 -7.90 -6.51 20.46
N THR A 144 -8.79 -6.67 19.47
CA THR A 144 -8.98 -5.66 18.44
C THR A 144 -9.61 -4.40 19.06
N ALA A 145 -9.00 -3.24 18.84
CA ALA A 145 -9.50 -1.98 19.36
C ALA A 145 -10.96 -1.70 18.94
N PRO A 146 -11.79 -1.07 19.79
CA PRO A 146 -13.18 -0.75 19.45
C PRO A 146 -13.34 0.05 18.15
N SER A 147 -12.40 0.97 17.87
CA SER A 147 -12.37 1.74 16.61
C SER A 147 -12.22 0.84 15.39
N ASN A 148 -11.39 -0.21 15.50
CA ASN A 148 -11.14 -1.16 14.43
C ASN A 148 -12.33 -2.10 14.26
N LEU A 149 -12.97 -2.54 15.35
CA LEU A 149 -14.22 -3.33 15.26
C LEU A 149 -15.35 -2.56 14.57
N ALA A 150 -15.53 -1.28 14.91
CA ALA A 150 -16.51 -0.43 14.25
C ALA A 150 -16.19 -0.22 12.75
N PHE A 151 -14.91 -0.04 12.42
CA PHE A 151 -14.46 0.07 11.04
C PHE A 151 -14.67 -1.23 10.24
N ASP A 152 -14.38 -2.40 10.83
CA ASP A 152 -14.63 -3.70 10.20
C ASP A 152 -16.13 -3.91 9.91
N ALA A 153 -16.99 -3.56 10.86
CA ALA A 153 -18.44 -3.62 10.67
C ALA A 153 -18.93 -2.71 9.53
N ASP A 154 -18.42 -1.47 9.46
CA ASP A 154 -18.73 -0.54 8.35
C ASP A 154 -18.26 -1.08 6.99
N LEU A 155 -17.04 -1.62 6.92
CA LEU A 155 -16.51 -2.23 5.70
C LEU A 155 -17.42 -3.37 5.21
N ARG A 156 -17.77 -4.30 6.11
CA ARG A 156 -18.60 -5.47 5.78
C ARG A 156 -20.02 -5.10 5.41
N ALA A 157 -20.58 -4.04 6.02
CA ALA A 157 -21.90 -3.53 5.66
C ALA A 157 -21.93 -2.99 4.22
N ARG A 158 -20.85 -2.34 3.77
CA ARG A 158 -20.72 -1.85 2.38
C ARG A 158 -20.41 -2.97 1.39
N ASN A 159 -19.58 -3.93 1.79
CA ASN A 159 -19.27 -5.11 1.00
C ASN A 159 -18.84 -6.27 1.91
N PRO A 160 -19.55 -7.41 1.91
CA PRO A 160 -19.25 -8.53 2.81
C PRO A 160 -17.88 -9.19 2.56
N ALA A 161 -17.26 -8.98 1.40
CA ALA A 161 -15.91 -9.47 1.09
C ALA A 161 -14.78 -8.58 1.66
N TRP A 162 -15.13 -7.37 2.14
CA TRP A 162 -14.20 -6.45 2.80
C TRP A 162 -14.12 -6.74 4.29
N GLY A 163 -13.13 -6.13 4.94
CA GLY A 163 -12.94 -6.26 6.38
C GLY A 163 -11.48 -6.16 6.77
N ILE A 164 -11.27 -5.91 8.06
CA ILE A 164 -9.96 -5.97 8.69
C ILE A 164 -9.38 -7.37 8.48
N ARG A 165 -8.11 -7.39 8.06
CA ARG A 165 -7.41 -8.65 7.80
C ARG A 165 -6.68 -9.09 9.05
N ARG A 166 -6.73 -10.39 9.31
CA ARG A 166 -5.93 -11.02 10.35
C ARG A 166 -4.48 -11.08 9.89
N LEU A 167 -3.54 -10.63 10.73
CA LEU A 167 -2.13 -10.56 10.35
C LEU A 167 -1.57 -11.94 10.00
N ALA A 168 -1.93 -12.97 10.76
CA ALA A 168 -1.49 -14.35 10.52
C ALA A 168 -1.88 -14.86 9.13
N ASP A 169 -3.11 -14.57 8.67
CA ASP A 169 -3.58 -14.99 7.35
C ASP A 169 -2.84 -14.24 6.23
N VAL A 170 -2.60 -12.94 6.41
CA VAL A 170 -1.80 -12.12 5.48
C VAL A 170 -0.36 -12.64 5.40
N ALA A 171 0.22 -13.03 6.54
CA ALA A 171 1.54 -13.64 6.60
C ALA A 171 1.59 -15.01 5.90
N GLY A 172 0.50 -15.79 5.97
CA GLY A 172 0.36 -17.03 5.21
C GLY A 172 0.43 -16.81 3.69
N GLU A 173 -0.31 -15.82 3.17
CA GLU A 173 -0.26 -15.45 1.74
C GLU A 173 1.13 -14.94 1.33
N ALA A 174 1.80 -14.18 2.19
CA ALA A 174 3.18 -13.74 1.95
C ALA A 174 4.16 -14.92 1.90
N ALA A 175 4.07 -15.84 2.86
CA ALA A 175 4.93 -17.01 2.95
C ALA A 175 4.77 -17.93 1.73
N ALA A 176 3.55 -18.09 1.22
CA ALA A 176 3.25 -18.90 0.04
C ALA A 176 3.99 -18.45 -1.24
N VAL A 177 4.48 -17.20 -1.26
CA VAL A 177 5.23 -16.62 -2.40
C VAL A 177 6.67 -16.27 -2.05
N GLY A 178 7.18 -16.80 -0.93
CA GLY A 178 8.56 -16.58 -0.50
C GLY A 178 8.83 -15.19 0.08
N LEU A 179 7.80 -14.50 0.57
CA LEU A 179 7.94 -13.28 1.37
C LEU A 179 7.76 -13.60 2.85
N ALA A 180 8.42 -12.83 3.71
CA ALA A 180 8.30 -12.95 5.17
C ALA A 180 8.13 -11.56 5.79
N LEU A 181 7.39 -11.50 6.90
CA LEU A 181 7.31 -10.29 7.71
C LEU A 181 8.70 -9.98 8.29
N ARG A 182 9.26 -8.83 7.95
CA ARG A 182 10.55 -8.35 8.44
C ARG A 182 10.38 -7.45 9.65
N GLU A 183 9.39 -6.59 9.60
CA GLU A 183 9.14 -5.62 10.64
C GLU A 183 7.66 -5.24 10.71
N ARG A 184 7.18 -5.00 11.92
CA ARG A 184 5.85 -4.50 12.23
C ARG A 184 5.99 -3.21 13.02
N LEU A 185 5.32 -2.16 12.59
CA LEU A 185 5.32 -0.86 13.26
C LEU A 185 3.93 -0.49 13.71
N ASP A 186 3.82 -0.10 14.96
CA ASP A 186 2.63 0.56 15.49
C ASP A 186 2.49 1.94 14.85
N MET A 187 1.29 2.22 14.36
CA MET A 187 0.94 3.48 13.73
C MET A 187 -0.23 4.14 14.48
N PRO A 188 -0.40 5.46 14.37
CA PRO A 188 -1.54 6.15 14.97
C PRO A 188 -2.88 5.53 14.57
N SER A 189 -3.88 5.70 15.44
CA SER A 189 -5.25 5.17 15.25
C SER A 189 -5.34 3.64 15.20
N ASN A 190 -4.48 2.92 15.92
CA ASN A 190 -4.45 1.45 15.98
C ASN A 190 -4.22 0.80 14.60
N ASN A 191 -3.48 1.49 13.73
CA ASN A 191 -3.01 0.94 12.46
C ASN A 191 -1.63 0.31 12.64
N GLN A 192 -1.22 -0.47 11.65
CA GLN A 192 0.12 -1.01 11.54
C GLN A 192 0.70 -0.68 10.18
N LEU A 193 2.01 -0.51 10.12
CA LEU A 193 2.77 -0.61 8.88
C LEU A 193 3.61 -1.89 8.94
N LEU A 194 3.40 -2.78 7.98
CA LEU A 194 4.07 -4.06 7.89
C LEU A 194 5.06 -4.04 6.73
N ALA A 195 6.32 -4.36 7.01
CA ALA A 195 7.37 -4.49 6.02
C ALA A 195 7.61 -5.98 5.72
N TRP A 196 7.36 -6.37 4.48
CA TRP A 196 7.54 -7.73 3.97
C TRP A 196 8.72 -7.75 3.01
N GLY A 197 9.62 -8.72 3.17
CA GLY A 197 10.78 -8.88 2.30
C GLY A 197 10.95 -10.33 1.87
N ARG A 198 11.72 -10.58 0.81
CA ARG A 198 12.03 -11.94 0.35
C ARG A 198 12.65 -12.75 1.48
N ASN A 199 12.24 -14.00 1.63
CA ASN A 199 12.86 -14.91 2.57
C ASN A 199 14.24 -15.29 2.00
N ASN A 200 15.30 -14.69 2.52
CA ASN A 200 16.65 -15.14 2.22
C ASN A 200 16.81 -16.52 2.86
N ALA A 201 16.70 -17.57 2.05
CA ALA A 201 17.19 -18.89 2.41
C ALA A 201 18.72 -18.87 2.46
#